data_AF-A0A512CDE7-F1
#
_entry.id   AF-A0A512CDE7-F1
#
_cell.length_a   1.000
_cell.length_b   1.000
_cell.length_c   1.000
_cell.angle_alpha   90.00
_cell.angle_beta   90.00
_cell.angle_gamma   90.00
#
_symmetry.space_group_name_H-M   'P 1'
#
loop_
_entity.id
_entity.type
_entity.pdbx_description
1 polymer ?
#
loop_
_entity_poly.entity_id
_entity_poly.type
_entity_poly.pdbx_seq_one_letter_code
_entity_poly.pdbx_strand_id
1 'polypeptide(L)'
;MADDLGGRDLPAYGNQFNETPNIDKLVSQGMLFNNAYAAPVCSPTRASIQAGQYPARVGIFDFISGHWRPYEEVTVPHHQVQHLPNKIATIGNAMQDAGYKTGYFGKWHLGNNPEHLPNSRGYDQAYMYAGGGFYHPKFVPEYKGKQEDRLSETLTSMGIDFIEENKAEPFFLFVSHYDVHVQLDADRDLIDKYLNKPKDPDYPSNAVYAAMISHVDESVGAIMAAVEEKGLMDNTVFIFFSDNGGVDNRFDNVPLLGGESQDVYPEDHPLRYIATSNAPFRAGKGTLYEGGVRVPLIVRWPEKVKAGSTSEAIVSSVDFYPTFLDLGKGKRPQNQVLDGISMLSPLTENTFDPEREVFTHYPVYHHEVPMSALRKGDWKIIENLVSGEFDLYNLKYDIIEMTDLKFSYPDKLAEMKQALKKWQVATNAQNPVPNPDFDPAKRYEWGTNPFR
;
A
#
# COMPACT_ATOMS: atom_id res chain seq x y z
N MET A 1 -5.03 -1.17 7.45
CA MET A 1 -4.12 -1.13 6.28
C MET A 1 -2.79 -1.74 6.70
N ALA A 2 -2.30 -2.71 5.94
CA ALA A 2 -0.98 -3.30 6.11
C ALA A 2 0.10 -2.47 5.37
N ASP A 3 1.37 -2.73 5.67
CA ASP A 3 2.53 -2.08 5.07
C ASP A 3 3.40 -3.12 4.36
N ASP A 4 3.67 -2.93 3.07
CA ASP A 4 4.43 -3.87 2.23
C ASP A 4 3.87 -5.31 2.11
N LEU A 5 2.55 -5.48 2.22
CA LEU A 5 1.91 -6.79 2.09
C LEU A 5 1.41 -7.03 0.65
N GLY A 6 1.98 -8.03 -0.03
CA GLY A 6 1.59 -8.43 -1.38
C GLY A 6 0.33 -9.31 -1.42
N GLY A 7 -0.34 -9.37 -2.56
CA GLY A 7 -1.55 -10.21 -2.71
C GLY A 7 -1.26 -11.67 -2.39
N ARG A 8 -0.19 -12.24 -2.97
CA ARG A 8 0.22 -13.64 -2.78
C ARG A 8 0.63 -13.97 -1.34
N ASP A 9 0.71 -13.00 -0.43
CA ASP A 9 1.02 -13.23 0.98
C ASP A 9 -0.17 -13.81 1.75
N LEU A 10 -1.38 -13.74 1.21
CA LEU A 10 -2.59 -14.18 1.89
C LEU A 10 -3.13 -15.50 1.30
N PRO A 11 -3.61 -16.44 2.13
CA PRO A 11 -4.37 -17.62 1.69
C PRO A 11 -5.51 -17.29 0.74
N ALA A 12 -6.26 -16.22 1.00
CA ALA A 12 -7.33 -15.71 0.14
C ALA A 12 -6.91 -15.42 -1.32
N TYR A 13 -5.61 -15.23 -1.56
CA TYR A 13 -5.01 -14.97 -2.86
C TYR A 13 -4.04 -16.09 -3.29
N GLY A 14 -4.17 -17.27 -2.70
CA GLY A 14 -3.47 -18.49 -3.11
C GLY A 14 -2.26 -18.88 -2.28
N ASN A 15 -1.98 -18.22 -1.14
CA ASN A 15 -0.92 -18.65 -0.23
C ASN A 15 -1.22 -19.98 0.47
N GLN A 16 -0.24 -20.88 0.52
CA GLN A 16 -0.37 -22.17 1.23
C GLN A 16 0.49 -22.27 2.50
N PHE A 17 1.40 -21.31 2.72
CA PHE A 17 2.31 -21.28 3.86
C PHE A 17 1.88 -20.32 4.97
N ASN A 18 1.56 -19.07 4.65
CA ASN A 18 1.07 -18.08 5.62
C ASN A 18 -0.35 -18.46 6.07
N GLU A 19 -0.76 -18.07 7.27
CA GLU A 19 -2.11 -18.32 7.79
C GLU A 19 -2.75 -17.02 8.27
N THR A 20 -3.96 -16.74 7.78
CA THR A 20 -4.74 -15.55 8.15
C THR A 20 -6.23 -15.88 8.35
N PRO A 21 -6.57 -16.69 9.37
CA PRO A 21 -7.95 -17.14 9.57
C PRO A 21 -8.96 -16.00 9.79
N ASN A 22 -8.55 -14.87 10.36
CA ASN A 22 -9.45 -13.72 10.57
C ASN A 22 -9.69 -12.92 9.29
N ILE A 23 -8.66 -12.73 8.46
CA ILE A 23 -8.78 -12.14 7.13
C ILE A 23 -9.59 -13.07 6.22
N ASP A 24 -9.42 -14.38 6.30
CA ASP A 24 -10.23 -15.35 5.55
C ASP A 24 -11.71 -15.29 5.99
N LYS A 25 -11.96 -15.10 7.30
CA LYS A 25 -13.31 -14.81 7.81
C LYS A 25 -13.86 -13.51 7.21
N LEU A 26 -13.06 -12.45 7.13
CA LEU A 26 -13.46 -11.19 6.48
C LEU A 26 -13.82 -11.41 5.00
N VAL A 27 -13.05 -12.22 4.25
CA VAL A 27 -13.36 -12.60 2.87
C VAL A 27 -14.72 -13.32 2.79
N SER A 28 -14.95 -14.29 3.67
CA SER A 28 -16.22 -15.04 3.69
C SER A 28 -17.46 -14.15 3.96
N GLN A 29 -17.25 -13.01 4.62
CA GLN A 29 -18.30 -12.05 4.96
C GLN A 29 -18.39 -10.86 4.00
N GLY A 30 -17.43 -10.69 3.11
CA GLY A 30 -17.28 -9.51 2.27
C GLY A 30 -17.10 -9.85 0.79
N MET A 31 -16.43 -8.93 0.11
CA MET A 31 -16.02 -9.03 -1.29
C MET A 31 -14.51 -8.89 -1.40
N LEU A 32 -13.88 -9.84 -2.08
CA LEU A 32 -12.47 -9.80 -2.44
C LEU A 32 -12.31 -9.19 -3.84
N PHE A 33 -11.42 -8.21 -3.98
CA PHE A 33 -11.10 -7.61 -5.26
C PHE A 33 -9.87 -8.27 -5.85
N ASN A 34 -9.99 -8.74 -7.09
CA ASN A 34 -8.86 -9.32 -7.81
C ASN A 34 -7.95 -8.22 -8.36
N ASN A 35 -8.47 -7.05 -8.74
CA ASN A 35 -7.73 -6.01 -9.47
C ASN A 35 -7.60 -4.70 -8.67
N ALA A 36 -7.00 -4.77 -7.47
CA ALA A 36 -6.75 -3.59 -6.63
C ALA A 36 -5.30 -3.10 -6.72
N TYR A 37 -5.13 -1.77 -6.84
CA TYR A 37 -3.86 -1.13 -7.17
C TYR A 37 -3.43 -0.03 -6.20
N ALA A 38 -2.13 0.05 -6.00
CA ALA A 38 -1.44 1.07 -5.22
C ALA A 38 -0.28 1.69 -6.03
N ALA A 39 0.37 2.70 -5.47
CA ALA A 39 1.69 3.11 -5.93
C ALA A 39 2.74 2.03 -5.52
N PRO A 40 3.95 2.03 -6.10
CA PRO A 40 4.89 0.92 -5.88
C PRO A 40 5.61 1.01 -4.52
N VAL A 41 5.44 2.11 -3.78
CA VAL A 41 6.02 2.33 -2.45
C VAL A 41 5.04 3.13 -1.57
N CYS A 42 5.37 3.21 -0.29
CA CYS A 42 4.48 3.58 0.81
C CYS A 42 3.94 5.02 0.78
N SER A 43 4.78 6.06 0.92
CA SER A 43 4.30 7.46 1.01
C SER A 43 3.41 7.90 -0.17
N PRO A 44 3.71 7.56 -1.44
CA PRO A 44 2.85 7.86 -2.58
C PRO A 44 1.43 7.30 -2.43
N THR A 45 1.27 6.03 -2.05
CA THR A 45 -0.06 5.43 -1.81
C THR A 45 -0.79 6.09 -0.66
N ARG A 46 -0.09 6.33 0.45
CA ARG A 46 -0.64 6.99 1.64
C ARG A 46 -1.14 8.39 1.29
N ALA A 47 -0.36 9.15 0.53
CA ALA A 47 -0.74 10.47 0.03
C ALA A 47 -1.96 10.39 -0.90
N SER A 48 -1.99 9.38 -1.78
CA SER A 48 -3.09 9.14 -2.71
C SER A 48 -4.42 8.89 -1.99
N ILE A 49 -4.44 8.02 -0.97
CA ILE A 49 -5.62 7.75 -0.15
C ILE A 49 -6.09 9.04 0.53
N GLN A 50 -5.17 9.78 1.13
CA GLN A 50 -5.49 10.99 1.89
C GLN A 50 -5.97 12.14 0.99
N ALA A 51 -5.45 12.26 -0.24
CA ALA A 51 -5.76 13.37 -1.14
C ALA A 51 -6.86 13.05 -2.17
N GLY A 52 -7.13 11.76 -2.45
CA GLY A 52 -7.94 11.35 -3.60
C GLY A 52 -7.29 11.73 -4.94
N GLN A 53 -5.95 11.81 -4.96
CA GLN A 53 -5.17 12.32 -6.08
C GLN A 53 -4.04 11.36 -6.42
N TYR A 54 -3.71 11.21 -7.69
CA TYR A 54 -2.54 10.44 -8.07
C TYR A 54 -1.27 11.04 -7.44
N PRO A 55 -0.29 10.20 -7.04
CA PRO A 55 0.93 10.68 -6.39
C PRO A 55 1.69 11.72 -7.22
N ALA A 56 1.70 11.57 -8.56
CA ALA A 56 2.27 12.54 -9.50
C ALA A 56 1.66 13.95 -9.36
N ARG A 57 0.34 14.05 -9.10
CA ARG A 57 -0.35 15.34 -8.90
C ARG A 57 -0.05 15.94 -7.53
N VAL A 58 0.04 15.08 -6.51
CA VAL A 58 0.39 15.51 -5.14
C VAL A 58 1.83 16.02 -5.07
N GLY A 59 2.73 15.41 -5.86
CA GLY A 59 4.16 15.66 -5.85
C GLY A 59 4.96 14.73 -4.92
N ILE A 60 4.28 13.78 -4.26
CA ILE A 60 4.90 12.73 -3.44
C ILE A 60 4.98 11.46 -4.29
N PHE A 61 6.01 11.36 -5.12
CA PHE A 61 6.15 10.24 -6.07
C PHE A 61 7.15 9.17 -5.61
N ASP A 62 7.89 9.40 -4.53
CA ASP A 62 8.76 8.42 -3.87
C ASP A 62 8.37 8.28 -2.39
N PHE A 63 8.86 7.26 -1.70
CA PHE A 63 8.75 7.24 -0.24
C PHE A 63 9.51 8.45 0.34
N ILE A 64 9.09 8.94 1.50
CA ILE A 64 9.78 10.05 2.18
C ILE A 64 10.91 9.45 3.04
N SER A 65 12.19 9.78 2.84
CA SER A 65 12.70 10.91 2.06
C SER A 65 13.03 10.64 0.59
N GLY A 66 13.14 9.38 0.20
CA GLY A 66 13.37 8.94 -1.18
C GLY A 66 14.82 8.58 -1.44
N HIS A 67 15.05 7.85 -2.53
CA HIS A 67 16.36 7.33 -2.89
C HIS A 67 17.19 8.27 -3.77
N TRP A 68 18.49 7.99 -3.83
CA TRP A 68 19.41 8.71 -4.69
C TRP A 68 20.52 7.82 -5.23
N ARG A 69 20.68 7.81 -6.56
CA ARG A 69 21.83 7.23 -7.28
C ARG A 69 22.53 8.34 -8.06
N PRO A 70 23.64 8.91 -7.54
CA PRO A 70 24.26 10.10 -8.11
C PRO A 70 24.89 9.89 -9.49
N TYR A 71 25.24 8.65 -9.86
CA TYR A 71 26.02 8.34 -11.04
C TYR A 71 25.26 7.54 -12.11
N GLU A 72 23.92 7.48 -12.03
CA GLU A 72 23.08 6.82 -13.03
C GLU A 72 22.97 7.64 -14.33
N GLU A 73 22.44 7.04 -15.40
CA GLU A 73 22.29 7.63 -16.74
C GLU A 73 21.43 8.90 -16.74
N VAL A 74 20.45 8.97 -15.84
CA VAL A 74 19.60 10.14 -15.66
C VAL A 74 19.58 10.60 -14.19
N THR A 75 19.47 11.90 -14.00
CA THR A 75 19.14 12.53 -12.74
C THR A 75 17.63 12.49 -12.55
N VAL A 76 17.18 11.83 -11.49
CA VAL A 76 15.76 11.73 -11.13
C VAL A 76 15.22 13.10 -10.66
N PRO A 77 13.91 13.38 -10.82
CA PRO A 77 13.34 14.62 -10.31
C PRO A 77 13.58 14.78 -8.81
N HIS A 78 13.77 16.02 -8.38
CA HIS A 78 13.95 16.30 -6.96
C HIS A 78 12.63 16.06 -6.24
N HIS A 79 12.62 15.14 -5.29
CA HIS A 79 11.46 14.86 -4.45
C HIS A 79 11.25 15.97 -3.41
N GLN A 80 10.89 17.18 -3.86
CA GLN A 80 10.82 18.38 -3.01
C GLN A 80 9.68 18.32 -1.98
N VAL A 81 8.60 17.59 -2.28
CA VAL A 81 7.44 17.48 -1.40
C VAL A 81 7.69 16.36 -0.39
N GLN A 82 8.23 16.72 0.77
CA GLN A 82 8.63 15.79 1.84
C GLN A 82 7.55 15.63 2.95
N HIS A 83 6.33 16.10 2.68
CA HIS A 83 5.17 15.98 3.55
C HIS A 83 3.88 16.21 2.72
N LEU A 84 2.73 15.78 3.20
CA LEU A 84 1.45 16.08 2.53
C LEU A 84 1.22 17.60 2.50
N PRO A 85 1.08 18.23 1.32
CA PRO A 85 0.91 19.68 1.22
C PRO A 85 -0.28 20.18 2.06
N ASN A 86 -0.10 21.28 2.81
CA ASN A 86 -1.14 21.82 3.71
C ASN A 86 -2.43 22.27 3.00
N LYS A 87 -2.34 22.57 1.70
CA LYS A 87 -3.51 22.92 0.87
C LYS A 87 -4.43 21.73 0.54
N ILE A 88 -3.97 20.50 0.76
CA ILE A 88 -4.76 19.29 0.50
C ILE A 88 -5.68 19.05 1.68
N ALA A 89 -6.99 19.10 1.42
CA ALA A 89 -8.00 18.64 2.35
C ALA A 89 -7.99 17.12 2.35
N THR A 90 -7.65 16.52 3.49
CA THR A 90 -7.51 15.07 3.60
C THR A 90 -8.87 14.39 3.64
N ILE A 91 -8.88 13.06 3.50
CA ILE A 91 -10.06 12.25 3.78
C ILE A 91 -10.51 12.38 5.24
N GLY A 92 -9.57 12.54 6.18
CA GLY A 92 -9.88 12.86 7.57
C GLY A 92 -10.69 14.15 7.68
N ASN A 93 -10.25 15.23 7.03
CA ASN A 93 -11.00 16.50 7.00
C ASN A 93 -12.41 16.30 6.42
N ALA A 94 -12.52 15.56 5.31
CA ALA A 94 -13.79 15.32 4.66
C ALA A 94 -14.78 14.52 5.54
N MET A 95 -14.30 13.52 6.28
CA MET A 95 -15.12 12.73 7.19
C MET A 95 -15.49 13.52 8.44
N GLN A 96 -14.57 14.30 9.00
CA GLN A 96 -14.84 15.21 10.11
C GLN A 96 -15.90 16.25 9.75
N ASP A 97 -15.79 16.88 8.57
CA ASP A 97 -16.79 17.83 8.05
C ASP A 97 -18.16 17.17 7.80
N ALA A 98 -18.19 15.86 7.57
CA ALA A 98 -19.41 15.07 7.45
C ALA A 98 -20.01 14.65 8.81
N GLY A 99 -19.37 15.02 9.92
CA GLY A 99 -19.83 14.75 11.28
C GLY A 99 -19.35 13.42 11.87
N TYR A 100 -18.34 12.77 11.27
CA TYR A 100 -17.73 11.57 11.84
C TYR A 100 -16.69 11.92 12.90
N LYS A 101 -16.59 11.08 13.93
CA LYS A 101 -15.42 11.01 14.79
C LYS A 101 -14.27 10.36 14.03
N THR A 102 -13.08 10.93 14.08
CA THR A 102 -11.97 10.53 13.21
C THR A 102 -10.75 10.04 14.01
N GLY A 103 -10.32 8.82 13.75
CA GLY A 103 -9.18 8.16 14.43
C GLY A 103 -8.11 7.70 13.45
N TYR A 104 -6.83 7.99 13.71
CA TYR A 104 -5.68 7.48 12.93
C TYR A 104 -4.58 6.93 13.82
N PHE A 105 -4.29 5.63 13.71
CA PHE A 105 -3.31 4.97 14.57
C PHE A 105 -2.23 4.27 13.74
N GLY A 106 -0.97 4.60 14.01
CA GLY A 106 0.19 3.95 13.41
C GLY A 106 0.86 4.74 12.28
N LYS A 107 1.35 4.05 11.25
CA LYS A 107 2.25 4.63 10.24
C LYS A 107 1.57 5.73 9.44
N TRP A 108 2.02 6.98 9.60
CA TRP A 108 1.56 8.11 8.78
C TRP A 108 2.38 8.28 7.51
N HIS A 109 3.68 8.50 7.66
CA HIS A 109 4.67 8.60 6.58
C HIS A 109 4.38 9.70 5.53
N LEU A 110 3.79 10.81 5.99
CA LEU A 110 3.43 11.98 5.17
C LEU A 110 3.87 13.31 5.83
N GLY A 111 4.97 13.27 6.57
CA GLY A 111 5.54 14.39 7.31
C GLY A 111 5.60 14.12 8.82
N ASN A 112 6.63 14.67 9.48
CA ASN A 112 6.91 14.41 10.90
C ASN A 112 6.71 15.65 11.79
N ASN A 113 6.55 16.84 11.20
CA ASN A 113 6.29 18.05 11.98
C ASN A 113 4.84 18.05 12.48
N PRO A 114 4.56 18.63 13.67
CA PRO A 114 3.22 18.66 14.25
C PRO A 114 2.11 19.16 13.31
N GLU A 115 2.38 20.14 12.45
CA GLU A 115 1.45 20.68 11.46
C GLU A 115 1.12 19.73 10.29
N HIS A 116 1.89 18.64 10.15
CA HIS A 116 1.71 17.63 9.12
C HIS A 116 1.23 16.28 9.68
N LEU A 117 1.19 16.11 11.00
CA LEU A 117 0.69 14.88 11.64
C LEU A 117 -0.84 14.76 11.54
N PRO A 118 -1.42 13.55 11.61
CA PRO A 118 -2.85 13.32 11.36
C PRO A 118 -3.80 14.19 12.19
N ASN A 119 -3.44 14.51 13.43
CA ASN A 119 -4.22 15.39 14.31
C ASN A 119 -4.41 16.82 13.75
N SER A 120 -3.44 17.30 12.96
CA SER A 120 -3.55 18.57 12.23
C SER A 120 -4.24 18.41 10.87
N ARG A 121 -4.53 17.17 10.47
CA ARG A 121 -5.02 16.78 9.13
C ARG A 121 -6.36 16.07 9.20
N GLY A 122 -7.24 16.50 10.11
CA GLY A 122 -8.64 16.05 10.17
C GLY A 122 -8.85 14.72 10.87
N TYR A 123 -7.98 14.36 11.82
CA TYR A 123 -8.18 13.23 12.72
C TYR A 123 -8.27 13.72 14.16
N ASP A 124 -9.42 13.55 14.80
CA ASP A 124 -9.68 14.00 16.19
C ASP A 124 -8.74 13.31 17.19
N GLN A 125 -8.49 12.02 16.98
CA GLN A 125 -7.53 11.23 17.74
C GLN A 125 -6.49 10.62 16.82
N ALA A 126 -5.21 10.78 17.17
CA ALA A 126 -4.13 10.16 16.43
C ALA A 126 -2.95 9.85 17.33
N TYR A 127 -2.29 8.71 17.11
CA TYR A 127 -1.10 8.28 17.84
C TYR A 127 -0.02 7.81 16.87
N MET A 128 1.07 8.58 16.76
CA MET A 128 2.15 8.32 15.81
C MET A 128 3.32 7.66 16.52
N TYR A 129 3.90 6.63 15.92
CA TYR A 129 5.07 5.96 16.47
C TYR A 129 6.24 6.93 16.64
N ALA A 130 6.92 6.82 17.78
CA ALA A 130 8.00 7.69 18.22
C ALA A 130 9.24 6.90 18.64
N GLY A 131 9.40 5.67 18.13
CA GLY A 131 10.51 4.77 18.44
C GLY A 131 10.16 3.72 19.48
N GLY A 132 11.16 2.95 19.92
CA GLY A 132 10.99 1.90 20.93
C GLY A 132 10.94 0.46 20.40
N GLY A 133 11.00 0.27 19.08
CA GLY A 133 10.99 -1.05 18.44
C GLY A 133 9.61 -1.72 18.48
N PHE A 134 9.59 -3.02 18.21
CA PHE A 134 8.35 -3.80 18.19
C PHE A 134 7.78 -4.04 19.58
N TYR A 135 8.62 -4.29 20.59
CA TYR A 135 8.15 -4.73 21.92
C TYR A 135 8.05 -3.63 22.98
N HIS A 136 8.58 -2.43 22.72
CA HIS A 136 8.43 -1.28 23.63
C HIS A 136 8.06 0.00 22.87
N PRO A 137 7.00 -0.04 22.03
CA PRO A 137 6.67 1.06 21.15
C PRO A 137 6.24 2.30 21.93
N LYS A 138 6.77 3.45 21.53
CA LYS A 138 6.41 4.77 22.06
C LYS A 138 5.61 5.52 21.02
N PHE A 139 4.74 6.42 21.48
CA PHE A 139 3.86 7.20 20.62
C PHE A 139 3.86 8.68 20.99
N VAL A 140 3.52 9.52 20.01
CA VAL A 140 3.22 10.93 20.18
C VAL A 140 1.82 11.21 19.63
N PRO A 141 0.90 11.78 20.44
CA PRO A 141 0.99 11.92 21.91
C PRO A 141 1.18 10.57 22.61
N GLU A 142 1.51 10.58 23.91
CA GLU A 142 1.71 9.34 24.67
C GLU A 142 0.40 8.54 24.74
N TYR A 143 0.46 7.25 24.43
CA TYR A 143 -0.61 6.29 24.64
C TYR A 143 -0.20 5.31 25.73
N LYS A 144 -1.06 5.15 26.74
CA LYS A 144 -0.81 4.26 27.88
C LYS A 144 -1.39 2.87 27.60
N GLY A 145 -0.75 2.15 26.69
CA GLY A 145 -1.05 0.74 26.42
C GLY A 145 -0.56 -0.19 27.53
N LYS A 146 -0.72 -1.50 27.34
CA LYS A 146 -0.11 -2.49 28.23
C LYS A 146 1.38 -2.59 27.93
N GLN A 147 2.20 -2.78 28.96
CA GLN A 147 3.66 -2.72 28.83
C GLN A 147 4.28 -3.84 27.99
N GLU A 148 3.62 -5.00 27.92
CA GLU A 148 4.12 -6.20 27.23
C GLU A 148 3.61 -6.30 25.79
N ASP A 149 2.71 -5.40 25.37
CA ASP A 149 2.10 -5.48 24.04
C ASP A 149 3.12 -5.12 22.96
N ARG A 150 3.16 -5.92 21.88
CA ARG A 150 3.90 -5.56 20.67
C ARG A 150 3.24 -4.37 19.95
N LEU A 151 3.95 -3.78 19.00
CA LEU A 151 3.50 -2.65 18.18
C LEU A 151 2.14 -2.93 17.51
N SER A 152 1.93 -4.10 16.91
CA SER A 152 0.62 -4.42 16.30
C SER A 152 -0.51 -4.46 17.33
N GLU A 153 -0.28 -5.06 18.50
CA GLU A 153 -1.26 -5.20 19.58
C GLU A 153 -1.58 -3.85 20.20
N THR A 154 -0.57 -3.00 20.36
CA THR A 154 -0.76 -1.62 20.82
C THR A 154 -1.62 -0.81 19.84
N LEU A 155 -1.34 -0.90 18.53
CA LEU A 155 -2.18 -0.26 17.50
C LEU A 155 -3.62 -0.81 17.47
N THR A 156 -3.76 -2.11 17.71
CA THR A 156 -5.06 -2.79 17.81
C THR A 156 -5.85 -2.24 18.99
N SER A 157 -5.20 -2.13 20.16
CA SER A 157 -5.79 -1.59 21.38
C SER A 157 -6.27 -0.15 21.20
N MET A 158 -5.47 0.71 20.54
CA MET A 158 -5.90 2.08 20.19
C MET A 158 -7.18 2.07 19.35
N GLY A 159 -7.28 1.18 18.36
CA GLY A 159 -8.46 1.02 17.53
C GLY A 159 -9.70 0.58 18.33
N ILE A 160 -9.53 -0.39 19.23
CA ILE A 160 -10.61 -0.90 20.09
C ILE A 160 -11.08 0.17 21.09
N ASP A 161 -10.16 0.89 21.72
CA ASP A 161 -10.47 1.99 22.64
C ASP A 161 -11.26 3.08 21.92
N PHE A 162 -10.83 3.47 20.73
CA PHE A 162 -11.54 4.46 19.91
C PHE A 162 -12.96 4.01 19.54
N ILE A 163 -13.15 2.73 19.19
CA ILE A 163 -14.49 2.17 18.93
C ILE A 163 -15.36 2.24 20.20
N GLU A 164 -14.82 1.85 21.36
CA GLU A 164 -15.57 1.89 22.62
C GLU A 164 -15.98 3.31 23.00
N GLU A 165 -15.07 4.28 22.86
CA GLU A 165 -15.32 5.69 23.16
C GLU A 165 -16.38 6.31 22.24
N ASN A 166 -16.41 5.91 20.96
CA ASN A 166 -17.23 6.55 19.93
C ASN A 166 -18.41 5.71 19.45
N LYS A 167 -18.73 4.57 20.10
CA LYS A 167 -19.81 3.65 19.69
C LYS A 167 -21.22 4.25 19.57
N ALA A 168 -21.45 5.44 20.13
CA ALA A 168 -22.73 6.15 20.04
C ALA A 168 -22.81 7.12 18.84
N GLU A 169 -21.69 7.35 18.14
CA GLU A 169 -21.55 8.28 17.03
C GLU A 169 -20.98 7.57 15.79
N PRO A 170 -21.23 8.05 14.55
CA PRO A 170 -20.53 7.52 13.39
C PRO A 170 -19.04 7.85 13.50
N PHE A 171 -18.18 6.86 13.24
CA PHE A 171 -16.74 7.03 13.31
C PHE A 171 -16.02 6.54 12.04
N PHE A 172 -14.88 7.16 11.75
CA PHE A 172 -13.95 6.81 10.69
C PHE A 172 -12.61 6.48 11.33
N LEU A 173 -12.27 5.20 11.33
CA LEU A 173 -11.08 4.67 11.98
C LEU A 173 -10.09 4.16 10.93
N PHE A 174 -8.87 4.70 10.97
CA PHE A 174 -7.75 4.27 10.13
C PHE A 174 -6.66 3.64 11.00
N VAL A 175 -6.61 2.30 11.05
CA VAL A 175 -5.50 1.56 11.66
C VAL A 175 -4.46 1.25 10.58
N SER A 176 -3.31 1.89 10.66
CA SER A 176 -2.20 1.75 9.72
C SER A 176 -1.04 1.01 10.38
N HIS A 177 -0.95 -0.29 10.15
CA HIS A 177 0.13 -1.11 10.68
C HIS A 177 1.50 -0.69 10.13
N TYR A 178 2.54 -1.04 10.91
CA TYR A 178 3.93 -1.10 10.46
C TYR A 178 4.28 -2.49 9.94
N ASP A 179 3.62 -3.52 10.45
CA ASP A 179 3.73 -4.85 9.87
C ASP A 179 3.12 -4.86 8.45
N VAL A 180 3.79 -5.46 7.47
CA VAL A 180 4.91 -6.41 7.56
C VAL A 180 6.24 -5.84 7.05
N HIS A 181 6.42 -4.52 7.19
CA HIS A 181 7.60 -3.80 6.71
C HIS A 181 8.88 -4.22 7.43
N VAL A 182 9.99 -4.19 6.70
CA VAL A 182 11.34 -4.48 7.23
C VAL A 182 11.82 -3.42 8.24
N GLN A 183 12.67 -3.71 9.22
CA GLN A 183 13.26 -5.01 9.53
C GLN A 183 12.25 -5.96 10.20
N LEU A 184 12.29 -7.24 9.82
CA LEU A 184 11.35 -8.26 10.25
C LEU A 184 11.65 -8.74 11.66
N ASP A 185 10.64 -8.69 12.53
CA ASP A 185 10.69 -9.23 13.87
C ASP A 185 9.28 -9.65 14.34
N ALA A 186 9.18 -10.77 15.06
CA ALA A 186 7.92 -11.32 15.53
C ALA A 186 8.11 -12.24 16.74
N ASP A 187 7.01 -12.50 17.43
CA ASP A 187 6.97 -13.35 18.63
C ASP A 187 7.48 -14.76 18.35
N ARG A 188 8.27 -15.28 19.30
CA ARG A 188 9.06 -16.50 19.10
C ARG A 188 8.21 -17.73 18.88
N ASP A 189 7.09 -17.85 19.57
CA ASP A 189 6.13 -18.94 19.45
C ASP A 189 5.46 -18.99 18.08
N LEU A 190 5.11 -17.84 17.50
CA LEU A 190 4.64 -17.77 16.11
C LEU A 190 5.75 -18.14 15.11
N ILE A 191 6.98 -17.67 15.33
CA ILE A 191 8.11 -18.06 14.49
C ILE A 191 8.32 -19.57 14.54
N ASP A 192 8.33 -20.17 15.74
CA ASP A 192 8.52 -21.60 15.93
C ASP A 192 7.39 -22.42 15.28
N LYS A 193 6.14 -21.94 15.32
CA LYS A 193 5.02 -22.53 14.56
C LYS A 193 5.35 -22.62 13.07
N TYR A 194 5.79 -21.53 12.45
CA TYR A 194 6.07 -21.50 11.00
C TYR A 194 7.38 -22.19 10.61
N LEU A 195 8.38 -22.23 11.51
CA LEU A 195 9.58 -23.03 11.30
C LEU A 195 9.23 -24.52 11.17
N ASN A 196 8.32 -25.01 12.02
CA ASN A 196 7.85 -26.40 12.03
C ASN A 196 6.79 -26.72 10.96
N LYS A 197 6.23 -25.71 10.29
CA LYS A 197 5.25 -25.89 9.22
C LYS A 197 5.90 -26.41 7.93
N PRO A 198 5.28 -27.38 7.22
CA PRO A 198 5.70 -27.78 5.88
C PRO A 198 5.83 -26.57 4.94
N LYS A 199 6.90 -26.52 4.16
CA LYS A 199 7.17 -25.41 3.24
C LYS A 199 6.32 -25.54 1.98
N ASP A 200 5.89 -24.40 1.46
CA ASP A 200 5.29 -24.29 0.12
C ASP A 200 6.46 -24.28 -0.90
N PRO A 201 6.53 -25.23 -1.86
CA PRO A 201 7.62 -25.28 -2.82
C PRO A 201 7.65 -24.07 -3.78
N ASP A 202 6.52 -23.37 -3.95
CA ASP A 202 6.37 -22.24 -4.87
C ASP A 202 6.41 -20.88 -4.14
N TYR A 203 6.72 -20.86 -2.84
CA TYR A 203 6.76 -19.65 -2.02
C TYR A 203 7.93 -19.70 -1.00
N PRO A 204 8.64 -18.58 -0.73
CA PRO A 204 9.85 -18.58 0.10
C PRO A 204 9.69 -19.19 1.49
N SER A 205 8.46 -19.15 2.03
CA SER A 205 8.13 -19.77 3.32
C SER A 205 8.96 -19.21 4.50
N ASN A 206 9.18 -17.89 4.49
CA ASN A 206 9.86 -17.18 5.57
C ASN A 206 8.98 -17.14 6.83
N ALA A 207 9.45 -17.76 7.91
CA ALA A 207 8.74 -17.96 9.16
C ALA A 207 8.57 -16.67 9.96
N VAL A 208 9.55 -15.77 9.94
CA VAL A 208 9.45 -14.45 10.61
C VAL A 208 8.42 -13.59 9.91
N TYR A 209 8.45 -13.56 8.57
CA TYR A 209 7.47 -12.85 7.77
C TYR A 209 6.05 -13.39 7.97
N ALA A 210 5.88 -14.72 7.95
CA ALA A 210 4.60 -15.36 8.21
C ALA A 210 4.06 -15.07 9.63
N ALA A 211 4.94 -15.00 10.63
CA ALA A 211 4.58 -14.60 11.99
C ALA A 211 4.12 -13.13 12.06
N MET A 212 4.78 -12.20 11.37
CA MET A 212 4.32 -10.81 11.26
C MET A 212 2.95 -10.70 10.57
N ILE A 213 2.69 -11.53 9.55
CA ILE A 213 1.36 -11.59 8.92
C ILE A 213 0.29 -12.07 9.91
N SER A 214 0.60 -13.08 10.73
CA SER A 214 -0.35 -13.55 11.77
C SER A 214 -0.71 -12.47 12.77
N HIS A 215 0.22 -11.61 13.13
CA HIS A 215 -0.08 -10.46 13.99
C HIS A 215 -1.03 -9.44 13.35
N VAL A 216 -0.91 -9.19 12.04
CA VAL A 216 -1.86 -8.35 11.31
C VAL A 216 -3.23 -9.03 11.25
N ASP A 217 -3.26 -10.34 11.03
CA ASP A 217 -4.50 -11.14 11.05
C ASP A 217 -5.21 -11.07 12.41
N GLU A 218 -4.47 -11.23 13.51
CA GLU A 218 -5.00 -11.12 14.87
C GLU A 218 -5.56 -9.72 15.14
N SER A 219 -4.89 -8.67 14.66
CA SER A 219 -5.41 -7.30 14.73
C SER A 219 -6.74 -7.15 14.00
N VAL A 220 -6.85 -7.67 12.77
CA VAL A 220 -8.10 -7.66 11.99
C VAL A 220 -9.20 -8.39 12.75
N GLY A 221 -8.92 -9.57 13.29
CA GLY A 221 -9.85 -10.37 14.09
C GLY A 221 -10.34 -9.63 15.33
N ALA A 222 -9.42 -9.04 16.09
CA ALA A 222 -9.73 -8.31 17.33
C ALA A 222 -10.57 -7.05 17.08
N ILE A 223 -10.26 -6.27 16.03
CA ILE A 223 -11.05 -5.09 15.68
C ILE A 223 -12.44 -5.51 15.19
N MET A 224 -12.55 -6.53 14.35
CA MET A 224 -13.85 -7.05 13.92
C MET A 224 -14.69 -7.55 15.10
N ALA A 225 -14.07 -8.28 16.04
CA ALA A 225 -14.74 -8.73 17.26
C ALA A 225 -15.21 -7.55 18.13
N ALA A 226 -14.40 -6.50 18.29
CA ALA A 226 -14.81 -5.31 19.02
C ALA A 226 -16.04 -4.64 18.37
N VAL A 227 -16.09 -4.50 17.05
CA VAL A 227 -17.27 -3.97 16.33
C VAL A 227 -18.51 -4.87 16.57
N GLU A 228 -18.32 -6.18 16.57
CA GLU A 228 -19.37 -7.17 16.86
C GLU A 228 -19.91 -7.07 18.29
N GLU A 229 -19.03 -7.04 19.28
CA GLU A 229 -19.38 -6.92 20.71
C GLU A 229 -20.14 -5.63 21.03
N LYS A 230 -19.89 -4.54 20.30
CA LYS A 230 -20.63 -3.28 20.45
C LYS A 230 -21.93 -3.23 19.63
N GLY A 231 -22.27 -4.29 18.89
CA GLY A 231 -23.48 -4.35 18.07
C GLY A 231 -23.44 -3.40 16.86
N LEU A 232 -22.25 -3.07 16.37
CA LEU A 232 -22.04 -2.09 15.29
C LEU A 232 -21.84 -2.74 13.92
N MET A 233 -21.88 -4.07 13.85
CA MET A 233 -21.52 -4.83 12.66
C MET A 233 -22.35 -4.51 11.43
N ASP A 234 -23.65 -4.28 11.59
CA ASP A 234 -24.58 -4.04 10.48
C ASP A 234 -24.39 -2.65 9.85
N ASN A 235 -23.79 -1.71 10.58
CA ASN A 235 -23.59 -0.33 10.14
C ASN A 235 -22.10 0.07 10.04
N THR A 236 -21.20 -0.91 9.90
CA THR A 236 -19.77 -0.69 9.76
C THR A 236 -19.28 -1.24 8.42
N VAL A 237 -18.67 -0.39 7.60
CA VAL A 237 -17.89 -0.79 6.44
C VAL A 237 -16.47 -1.11 6.90
N PHE A 238 -16.04 -2.36 6.74
CA PHE A 238 -14.68 -2.79 7.09
C PHE A 238 -13.87 -2.99 5.82
N ILE A 239 -12.67 -2.41 5.77
CA ILE A 239 -11.79 -2.45 4.60
C ILE A 239 -10.39 -2.93 5.02
N PHE A 240 -9.92 -4.00 4.40
CA PHE A 240 -8.53 -4.43 4.47
C PHE A 240 -7.82 -4.11 3.14
N PHE A 241 -6.63 -3.50 3.23
CA PHE A 241 -5.84 -3.01 2.09
C PHE A 241 -4.34 -2.97 2.46
N SER A 242 -3.46 -2.94 1.46
CA SER A 242 -2.00 -2.75 1.60
C SER A 242 -1.51 -1.59 0.75
N ASP A 243 -0.45 -0.89 1.18
CA ASP A 243 0.01 0.34 0.53
C ASP A 243 0.93 0.12 -0.69
N ASN A 244 1.48 -1.07 -0.89
CA ASN A 244 2.19 -1.49 -2.10
C ASN A 244 2.37 -3.01 -2.12
N GLY A 245 2.93 -3.53 -3.22
CA GLY A 245 3.28 -4.94 -3.35
C GLY A 245 4.32 -5.42 -2.32
N GLY A 246 4.44 -6.75 -2.21
CA GLY A 246 5.31 -7.40 -1.22
C GLY A 246 6.80 -7.14 -1.49
N VAL A 247 7.60 -7.07 -0.41
CA VAL A 247 9.06 -6.97 -0.50
C VAL A 247 9.64 -8.38 -0.73
N ASP A 248 9.97 -8.71 -1.97
CA ASP A 248 10.70 -9.93 -2.30
C ASP A 248 12.16 -9.86 -1.81
N ASN A 249 12.86 -8.76 -2.10
CA ASN A 249 14.20 -8.47 -1.58
C ASN A 249 14.40 -6.97 -1.31
N ARG A 250 15.51 -6.62 -0.65
CA ARG A 250 15.94 -5.22 -0.54
C ARG A 250 16.86 -4.83 -1.69
N PHE A 251 16.67 -3.60 -2.17
CA PHE A 251 17.48 -2.97 -3.21
C PHE A 251 18.96 -2.74 -2.82
N ASP A 252 19.28 -2.75 -1.52
CA ASP A 252 20.62 -2.52 -0.95
C ASP A 252 21.30 -3.80 -0.47
N ASN A 253 20.66 -4.97 -0.63
CA ASN A 253 21.16 -6.28 -0.19
C ASN A 253 21.50 -6.36 1.31
N VAL A 254 20.88 -5.53 2.15
CA VAL A 254 20.98 -5.67 3.61
C VAL A 254 19.99 -6.75 4.08
N PRO A 255 20.31 -7.57 5.11
CA PRO A 255 19.36 -8.52 5.66
C PRO A 255 18.03 -7.87 6.07
N LEU A 256 16.94 -8.62 5.88
CA LEU A 256 15.58 -8.20 6.22
C LEU A 256 15.31 -8.34 7.71
N LEU A 257 15.95 -9.30 8.39
CA LEU A 257 15.70 -9.60 9.80
C LEU A 257 16.27 -8.50 10.71
N GLY A 258 15.59 -8.26 11.82
CA GLY A 258 16.05 -7.36 12.88
C GLY A 258 15.58 -7.81 14.25
N GLY A 259 15.90 -6.99 15.25
CA GLY A 259 15.48 -7.21 16.64
C GLY A 259 15.83 -8.61 17.15
N GLU A 260 14.86 -9.29 17.76
CA GLU A 260 15.06 -10.62 18.35
C GLU A 260 15.11 -11.74 17.28
N SER A 261 14.68 -11.44 16.06
CA SER A 261 14.62 -12.38 14.94
C SER A 261 15.90 -12.44 14.09
N GLN A 262 16.93 -11.64 14.40
CA GLN A 262 18.16 -11.47 13.60
C GLN A 262 18.89 -12.80 13.27
N ASP A 263 18.79 -13.78 14.17
CA ASP A 263 19.52 -15.06 14.12
C ASP A 263 18.59 -16.27 13.88
N VAL A 264 17.34 -16.04 13.45
CA VAL A 264 16.38 -17.13 13.15
C VAL A 264 16.88 -18.03 12.02
N TYR A 265 17.63 -17.48 11.07
CA TYR A 265 18.24 -18.20 9.96
C TYR A 265 19.79 -18.13 10.03
N PRO A 266 20.50 -19.21 9.64
CA PRO A 266 21.96 -19.22 9.53
C PRO A 266 22.50 -18.12 8.61
N GLU A 267 23.76 -17.70 8.81
CA GLU A 267 24.34 -16.50 8.18
C GLU A 267 24.21 -16.44 6.66
N ASP A 268 24.37 -17.59 5.99
CA ASP A 268 24.34 -17.80 4.55
C ASP A 268 22.96 -18.20 4.00
N HIS A 269 21.94 -18.23 4.85
CA HIS A 269 20.60 -18.67 4.46
C HIS A 269 19.86 -17.59 3.63
N PRO A 270 19.27 -17.93 2.47
CA PRO A 270 18.65 -16.95 1.57
C PRO A 270 17.46 -16.20 2.18
N LEU A 271 16.72 -16.83 3.11
CA LEU A 271 15.59 -16.18 3.81
C LEU A 271 16.01 -15.05 4.77
N ARG A 272 17.31 -14.79 4.95
CA ARG A 272 17.76 -13.53 5.56
C ARG A 272 17.54 -12.34 4.64
N TYR A 273 17.40 -12.56 3.33
CA TYR A 273 17.30 -11.53 2.30
C TYR A 273 15.98 -11.57 1.52
N ILE A 274 15.21 -12.67 1.67
CA ILE A 274 13.95 -12.90 0.95
C ILE A 274 12.81 -13.12 1.95
N ALA A 275 11.80 -12.25 1.92
CA ALA A 275 10.62 -12.34 2.78
C ALA A 275 9.46 -13.06 2.10
N THR A 276 9.15 -12.65 0.86
CA THR A 276 7.98 -13.12 0.12
C THR A 276 8.26 -13.32 -1.38
N SER A 277 7.28 -13.86 -2.10
CA SER A 277 7.16 -13.88 -3.55
C SER A 277 5.79 -13.35 -3.94
N ASN A 278 5.75 -12.43 -4.91
CA ASN A 278 4.50 -11.95 -5.50
C ASN A 278 4.01 -12.84 -6.67
N ALA A 279 4.68 -13.98 -6.93
CA ALA A 279 4.33 -14.86 -8.03
C ALA A 279 2.84 -15.27 -8.00
N PRO A 280 2.15 -15.31 -9.16
CA PRO A 280 2.71 -15.23 -10.50
C PRO A 280 3.04 -13.80 -10.96
N PHE A 281 2.65 -12.76 -10.22
CA PHE A 281 2.93 -11.39 -10.62
C PHE A 281 4.45 -11.13 -10.66
N ARG A 282 4.87 -10.35 -11.66
CA ARG A 282 6.28 -10.02 -11.86
C ARG A 282 6.74 -8.99 -10.83
N ALA A 283 7.92 -9.24 -10.26
CA ALA A 283 8.65 -8.38 -9.33
C ALA A 283 7.88 -8.07 -8.01
N GLY A 284 8.24 -6.98 -7.34
CA GLY A 284 7.71 -6.60 -6.03
C GLY A 284 7.78 -5.10 -5.79
N LYS A 285 7.73 -4.70 -4.50
CA LYS A 285 7.84 -3.30 -4.05
C LYS A 285 8.91 -2.53 -4.83
N GLY A 286 8.59 -1.29 -5.19
CA GLY A 286 9.50 -0.39 -5.92
C GLY A 286 9.51 -0.59 -7.43
N THR A 287 8.62 -1.43 -7.99
CA THR A 287 8.49 -1.66 -9.44
C THR A 287 7.09 -1.36 -9.94
N LEU A 288 6.94 -1.05 -11.24
CA LEU A 288 5.64 -0.82 -11.87
C LEU A 288 5.02 -2.08 -12.50
N TYR A 289 5.69 -3.23 -12.36
CA TYR A 289 5.13 -4.53 -12.70
C TYR A 289 4.04 -4.93 -11.69
N GLU A 290 3.17 -5.88 -12.06
CA GLU A 290 1.99 -6.25 -11.28
C GLU A 290 2.33 -6.60 -9.83
N GLY A 291 3.49 -7.22 -9.56
CA GLY A 291 3.88 -7.59 -8.20
C GLY A 291 4.23 -6.41 -7.30
N GLY A 292 4.55 -5.23 -7.86
CA GLY A 292 4.84 -4.02 -7.10
C GLY A 292 3.64 -3.12 -6.83
N VAL A 293 2.63 -3.16 -7.71
CA VAL A 293 1.48 -2.25 -7.65
C VAL A 293 0.16 -2.93 -7.32
N ARG A 294 0.02 -4.26 -7.50
CA ARG A 294 -1.20 -4.99 -7.18
C ARG A 294 -1.18 -5.43 -5.73
N VAL A 295 -2.26 -5.13 -5.02
CA VAL A 295 -2.36 -5.30 -3.56
C VAL A 295 -3.67 -5.98 -3.19
N PRO A 296 -3.75 -6.65 -2.03
CA PRO A 296 -5.01 -7.20 -1.57
C PRO A 296 -6.00 -6.09 -1.21
N LEU A 297 -7.27 -6.32 -1.51
CA LEU A 297 -8.38 -5.49 -1.07
C LEU A 297 -9.59 -6.37 -0.76
N ILE A 298 -10.07 -6.28 0.48
CA ILE A 298 -11.24 -6.99 0.96
C ILE A 298 -12.16 -5.99 1.63
N VAL A 299 -13.43 -5.95 1.23
CA VAL A 299 -14.42 -5.01 1.78
C VAL A 299 -15.63 -5.78 2.28
N ARG A 300 -15.98 -5.57 3.55
CA ARG A 300 -17.21 -6.06 4.17
C ARG A 300 -18.14 -4.89 4.41
N TRP A 301 -19.37 -5.01 3.90
CA TRP A 301 -20.46 -4.08 4.19
C TRP A 301 -21.78 -4.86 4.18
N PRO A 302 -22.32 -5.24 5.36
CA PRO A 302 -23.50 -6.08 5.44
C PRO A 302 -24.69 -5.50 4.66
N GLU A 303 -25.49 -6.39 4.08
CA GLU A 303 -26.66 -6.11 3.24
C GLU A 303 -26.39 -5.35 1.92
N LYS A 304 -25.22 -4.71 1.78
CA LYS A 304 -24.83 -3.94 0.59
C LYS A 304 -23.84 -4.68 -0.27
N VAL A 305 -22.85 -5.33 0.33
CA VAL A 305 -21.88 -6.19 -0.34
C VAL A 305 -22.33 -7.64 -0.19
N LYS A 306 -22.39 -8.38 -1.30
CA LYS A 306 -22.68 -9.82 -1.27
C LYS A 306 -21.55 -10.56 -0.55
N ALA A 307 -21.84 -11.21 0.56
CA ALA A 307 -20.86 -11.98 1.32
C ALA A 307 -20.25 -13.13 0.49
N GLY A 308 -18.94 -13.35 0.66
CA GLY A 308 -18.18 -14.38 -0.04
C GLY A 308 -18.06 -14.16 -1.55
N SER A 309 -18.25 -12.92 -2.01
CA SER A 309 -18.17 -12.59 -3.44
C SER A 309 -16.77 -12.14 -3.85
N THR A 310 -16.55 -12.12 -5.17
CA THR A 310 -15.36 -11.54 -5.78
C THR A 310 -15.76 -10.47 -6.78
N SER A 311 -14.86 -9.50 -7.01
CA SER A 311 -15.02 -8.48 -8.04
C SER A 311 -13.78 -8.41 -8.94
N GLU A 312 -14.03 -8.25 -10.24
CA GLU A 312 -13.01 -7.98 -11.25
C GLU A 312 -12.81 -6.48 -11.50
N ALA A 313 -13.53 -5.61 -10.78
CA ALA A 313 -13.38 -4.17 -10.91
C ALA A 313 -11.91 -3.76 -10.70
N ILE A 314 -11.38 -2.98 -11.64
CA ILE A 314 -10.10 -2.31 -11.47
C ILE A 314 -10.33 -1.17 -10.47
N VAL A 315 -9.64 -1.21 -9.34
CA VAL A 315 -9.72 -0.20 -8.28
C VAL A 315 -8.33 0.24 -7.86
N SER A 316 -8.21 1.48 -7.38
CA SER A 316 -6.92 2.05 -7.01
C SER A 316 -7.02 2.88 -5.72
N SER A 317 -5.89 3.07 -5.04
CA SER A 317 -5.80 3.91 -3.83
C SER A 317 -6.44 5.30 -3.97
N VAL A 318 -6.47 5.88 -5.18
CA VAL A 318 -7.13 7.17 -5.44
C VAL A 318 -8.65 7.14 -5.23
N ASP A 319 -9.26 5.96 -5.25
CA ASP A 319 -10.71 5.74 -5.18
C ASP A 319 -11.28 5.81 -3.78
N PHE A 320 -10.44 5.63 -2.75
CA PHE A 320 -10.91 5.65 -1.37
C PHE A 320 -11.58 6.99 -1.06
N TYR A 321 -10.94 8.11 -1.38
CA TYR A 321 -11.49 9.44 -1.08
C TYR A 321 -12.92 9.65 -1.62
N PRO A 322 -13.20 9.53 -2.94
CA PRO A 322 -14.56 9.70 -3.44
C PRO A 322 -15.52 8.64 -2.90
N THR A 323 -15.06 7.41 -2.63
CA THR A 323 -15.92 6.37 -2.03
C THR A 323 -16.38 6.78 -0.62
N PHE A 324 -15.47 7.26 0.22
CA PHE A 324 -15.79 7.67 1.58
C PHE A 324 -16.62 8.96 1.61
N LEU A 325 -16.42 9.89 0.65
CA LEU A 325 -17.33 11.02 0.47
C LEU A 325 -18.76 10.56 0.21
N ASP A 326 -18.97 9.58 -0.68
CA ASP A 326 -20.30 9.10 -0.99
C ASP A 326 -20.92 8.34 0.21
N LEU A 327 -20.12 7.51 0.90
CA LEU A 327 -20.55 6.77 2.10
C LEU A 327 -20.96 7.72 3.23
N GLY A 328 -20.10 8.70 3.53
CA GLY A 328 -20.32 9.68 4.60
C GLY A 328 -21.25 10.83 4.21
N LYS A 329 -21.71 10.87 2.95
CA LYS A 329 -22.43 12.03 2.36
C LYS A 329 -21.67 13.35 2.56
N GLY A 330 -20.35 13.27 2.48
CA GLY A 330 -19.42 14.38 2.65
C GLY A 330 -19.45 15.34 1.48
N LYS A 331 -18.87 16.53 1.68
CA LYS A 331 -18.75 17.54 0.63
C LYS A 331 -17.41 17.40 -0.08
N ARG A 332 -17.44 17.48 -1.41
CA ARG A 332 -16.21 17.54 -2.20
C ARG A 332 -15.40 18.79 -1.85
N PRO A 333 -14.07 18.68 -1.64
CA PRO A 333 -13.23 19.83 -1.37
C PRO A 333 -13.23 20.82 -2.54
N GLN A 334 -13.20 22.12 -2.24
CA GLN A 334 -13.08 23.16 -3.24
C GLN A 334 -11.65 23.21 -3.78
N ASN A 335 -11.48 23.36 -5.10
CA ASN A 335 -10.18 23.52 -5.77
C ASN A 335 -9.20 22.32 -5.65
N GLN A 336 -9.68 21.15 -5.25
CA GLN A 336 -8.92 19.90 -5.26
C GLN A 336 -9.53 18.96 -6.29
N VAL A 337 -8.75 18.61 -7.31
CA VAL A 337 -9.12 17.56 -8.26
C VAL A 337 -9.16 16.24 -7.49
N LEU A 338 -10.25 15.49 -7.61
CA LEU A 338 -10.28 14.10 -7.18
C LEU A 338 -10.10 13.23 -8.44
N ASP A 339 -8.99 12.51 -8.50
CA ASP A 339 -8.64 11.67 -9.66
C ASP A 339 -9.36 10.31 -9.62
N GLY A 340 -9.74 9.84 -8.43
CA GLY A 340 -10.39 8.55 -8.24
C GLY A 340 -11.88 8.53 -8.62
N ILE A 341 -12.40 7.31 -8.70
CA ILE A 341 -13.82 7.03 -8.95
C ILE A 341 -14.35 6.21 -7.77
N SER A 342 -15.54 6.55 -7.29
CA SER A 342 -16.17 5.86 -6.18
C SER A 342 -16.36 4.36 -6.45
N MET A 343 -16.02 3.52 -5.47
CA MET A 343 -16.14 2.07 -5.51
C MET A 343 -17.57 1.58 -5.20
N LEU A 344 -18.55 2.47 -5.00
CA LEU A 344 -19.91 2.06 -4.64
C LEU A 344 -20.53 1.09 -5.65
N SER A 345 -20.44 1.38 -6.96
CA SER A 345 -20.98 0.53 -8.01
C SER A 345 -20.37 -0.89 -8.00
N PRO A 346 -19.03 -1.04 -7.95
CA PRO A 346 -18.41 -2.35 -7.70
C PRO A 346 -18.87 -3.04 -6.41
N LEU A 347 -19.01 -2.30 -5.31
CA LEU A 347 -19.33 -2.87 -4.00
C LEU A 347 -20.79 -3.34 -3.91
N THR A 348 -21.73 -2.55 -4.40
CA THR A 348 -23.17 -2.79 -4.17
C THR A 348 -23.85 -3.54 -5.30
N GLU A 349 -23.33 -3.40 -6.52
CA GLU A 349 -23.95 -3.98 -7.72
C GLU A 349 -22.99 -4.94 -8.45
N ASN A 350 -21.71 -4.96 -8.08
CA ASN A 350 -20.64 -5.66 -8.80
C ASN A 350 -20.56 -5.25 -10.28
N THR A 351 -20.83 -3.97 -10.54
CA THR A 351 -20.77 -3.35 -11.87
C THR A 351 -19.63 -2.33 -11.92
N PHE A 352 -18.91 -2.31 -13.05
CA PHE A 352 -17.74 -1.46 -13.23
C PHE A 352 -17.46 -1.26 -14.72
N ASP A 353 -16.68 -0.22 -15.04
CA ASP A 353 -16.20 0.03 -16.39
C ASP A 353 -15.04 -0.94 -16.72
N PRO A 354 -15.20 -1.85 -17.70
CA PRO A 354 -14.14 -2.77 -18.09
C PRO A 354 -12.96 -2.06 -18.78
N GLU A 355 -13.14 -0.84 -19.29
CA GLU A 355 -12.10 -0.06 -19.98
C GLU A 355 -11.47 1.01 -19.06
N ARG A 356 -11.69 0.89 -17.74
CA ARG A 356 -11.18 1.84 -16.76
C ARG A 356 -9.66 2.02 -16.87
N GLU A 357 -9.23 3.27 -16.79
CA GLU A 357 -7.82 3.68 -16.77
C GLU A 357 -7.32 3.85 -15.31
N VAL A 358 -6.16 3.27 -15.01
CA VAL A 358 -5.40 3.47 -13.76
C VAL A 358 -3.93 3.72 -14.09
N PHE A 359 -3.35 4.76 -13.49
CA PHE A 359 -2.01 5.24 -13.81
C PHE A 359 -1.07 5.11 -12.61
N THR A 360 0.19 4.83 -12.89
CA THR A 360 1.26 4.87 -11.90
C THR A 360 2.48 5.55 -12.51
N HIS A 361 3.18 6.37 -11.73
CA HIS A 361 4.35 7.09 -12.19
C HIS A 361 5.40 7.12 -11.09
N TYR A 362 6.58 6.59 -11.40
CA TYR A 362 7.64 6.37 -10.44
C TYR A 362 8.98 6.77 -11.08
N PRO A 363 9.30 8.08 -11.09
CA PRO A 363 10.39 8.63 -11.88
C PRO A 363 11.75 8.54 -11.14
N VAL A 364 11.93 7.52 -10.29
CA VAL A 364 13.11 7.34 -9.44
C VAL A 364 13.74 5.96 -9.63
N TYR A 365 15.03 5.83 -9.30
CA TYR A 365 15.68 4.52 -9.21
C TYR A 365 15.35 3.84 -7.89
N HIS A 366 14.92 2.59 -7.96
CA HIS A 366 14.71 1.75 -6.78
C HIS A 366 15.21 0.33 -7.09
N HIS A 367 14.31 -0.65 -7.22
CA HIS A 367 14.62 -1.99 -7.75
C HIS A 367 14.73 -2.00 -9.27
N GLU A 368 14.07 -1.05 -9.93
CA GLU A 368 14.07 -0.86 -11.38
C GLU A 368 14.48 0.57 -11.75
N VAL A 369 14.59 0.81 -13.05
CA VAL A 369 14.77 2.15 -13.62
C VAL A 369 13.51 3.02 -13.43
N PRO A 370 13.63 4.36 -13.52
CA PRO A 370 12.49 5.27 -13.60
C PRO A 370 11.47 4.84 -14.66
N MET A 371 10.19 4.74 -14.28
CA MET A 371 9.12 4.27 -15.16
C MET A 371 7.81 5.05 -15.00
N SER A 372 6.96 4.97 -16.02
CA SER A 372 5.56 5.39 -15.98
C SER A 372 4.67 4.29 -16.57
N ALA A 373 3.47 4.07 -16.04
CA ALA A 373 2.60 3.00 -16.50
C ALA A 373 1.13 3.41 -16.54
N LEU A 374 0.38 2.75 -17.42
CA LEU A 374 -1.09 2.82 -17.50
C LEU A 374 -1.64 1.40 -17.66
N ARG A 375 -2.60 1.02 -16.82
CA ARG A 375 -3.53 -0.10 -17.06
C ARG A 375 -4.85 0.46 -17.59
N LYS A 376 -5.31 -0.05 -18.73
CA LYS A 376 -6.62 0.24 -19.33
C LYS A 376 -7.30 -1.08 -19.70
N GLY A 377 -8.29 -1.48 -18.91
CA GLY A 377 -8.91 -2.80 -19.02
C GLY A 377 -7.89 -3.94 -18.96
N ASP A 378 -7.84 -4.73 -20.03
CA ASP A 378 -6.91 -5.87 -20.17
C ASP A 378 -5.49 -5.44 -20.56
N TRP A 379 -5.27 -4.20 -21.01
CA TRP A 379 -3.99 -3.74 -21.54
C TRP A 379 -3.19 -2.96 -20.50
N LYS A 380 -1.88 -3.17 -20.50
CA LYS A 380 -0.93 -2.39 -19.70
C LYS A 380 0.21 -1.91 -20.57
N ILE A 381 0.55 -0.63 -20.45
CA ILE A 381 1.75 -0.05 -21.07
C ILE A 381 2.70 0.41 -19.97
N ILE A 382 4.00 0.19 -20.18
CA ILE A 382 5.06 0.72 -19.34
C ILE A 382 6.02 1.53 -20.22
N GLU A 383 6.33 2.74 -19.81
CA GLU A 383 7.35 3.63 -20.37
C GLU A 383 8.60 3.55 -19.48
N ASN A 384 9.74 3.22 -20.07
CA ASN A 384 11.05 3.40 -19.45
C ASN A 384 11.47 4.86 -19.60
N LEU A 385 11.51 5.60 -18.49
CA LEU A 385 11.80 7.04 -18.52
C LEU A 385 13.29 7.37 -18.71
N VAL A 386 14.16 6.36 -18.72
CA VAL A 386 15.59 6.51 -19.05
C VAL A 386 15.79 6.43 -20.57
N SER A 387 15.29 5.36 -21.20
CA SER A 387 15.49 5.12 -22.63
C SER A 387 14.41 5.74 -23.53
N GLY A 388 13.22 6.02 -22.99
CA GLY A 388 12.03 6.41 -23.75
C GLY A 388 11.33 5.24 -24.47
N GLU A 389 11.79 4.01 -24.26
CA GLU A 389 11.16 2.81 -24.82
C GLU A 389 9.88 2.46 -24.07
N PHE A 390 8.98 1.77 -24.78
CA PHE A 390 7.71 1.30 -24.24
C PHE A 390 7.62 -0.21 -24.35
N ASP A 391 6.97 -0.83 -23.38
CA ASP A 391 6.52 -2.23 -23.43
C ASP A 391 4.99 -2.28 -23.34
N LEU A 392 4.38 -3.24 -24.02
CA LEU A 392 2.92 -3.42 -24.04
C LEU A 392 2.55 -4.86 -23.67
N TYR A 393 1.66 -5.01 -22.68
CA TYR A 393 1.20 -6.30 -22.18
C TYR A 393 -0.31 -6.42 -22.24
N ASN A 394 -0.81 -7.64 -22.35
CA ASN A 394 -2.23 -7.97 -22.17
C ASN A 394 -2.38 -8.86 -20.93
N LEU A 395 -2.82 -8.28 -19.82
CA LEU A 395 -2.86 -8.90 -18.49
C LEU A 395 -3.87 -10.05 -18.37
N LYS A 396 -4.85 -10.11 -19.27
CA LYS A 396 -5.82 -11.22 -19.29
C LYS A 396 -5.17 -12.54 -19.72
N TYR A 397 -4.19 -12.47 -20.61
CA TYR A 397 -3.50 -13.65 -21.15
C TYR A 397 -2.05 -13.78 -20.66
N ASP A 398 -1.47 -12.69 -20.16
CA ASP A 398 -0.09 -12.61 -19.68
C ASP A 398 -0.03 -11.75 -18.41
N ILE A 399 -0.53 -12.33 -17.31
CA ILE A 399 -0.52 -11.67 -15.99
C ILE A 399 0.88 -11.52 -15.39
N ILE A 400 1.86 -12.24 -15.97
CA ILE A 400 3.26 -12.26 -15.54
C ILE A 400 4.12 -11.27 -16.34
N GLU A 401 3.52 -10.52 -17.29
CA GLU A 401 4.16 -9.47 -18.07
C GLU A 401 5.47 -9.91 -18.74
N MET A 402 5.42 -11.10 -19.37
CA MET A 402 6.57 -11.75 -19.98
C MET A 402 6.69 -11.44 -21.48
N THR A 403 5.57 -11.25 -22.18
CA THR A 403 5.54 -11.10 -23.64
C THR A 403 5.23 -9.66 -24.00
N ASP A 404 6.24 -8.94 -24.48
CA ASP A 404 6.03 -7.60 -25.06
C ASP A 404 5.32 -7.70 -26.43
N LEU A 405 4.12 -7.13 -26.48
CA LEU A 405 3.20 -7.15 -27.61
C LEU A 405 3.29 -5.90 -28.49
N LYS A 406 4.22 -4.98 -28.24
CA LYS A 406 4.26 -3.67 -28.93
C LYS A 406 4.38 -3.75 -30.45
N PHE A 407 5.12 -4.74 -30.96
CA PHE A 407 5.29 -4.94 -32.41
C PHE A 407 4.08 -5.65 -33.04
N SER A 408 3.37 -6.47 -32.26
CA SER A 408 2.20 -7.22 -32.70
C SER A 408 0.93 -6.38 -32.69
N TYR A 409 0.86 -5.35 -31.83
CA TYR A 409 -0.32 -4.48 -31.66
C TYR A 409 0.06 -2.98 -31.71
N PRO A 410 0.59 -2.49 -32.85
CA PRO A 410 1.09 -1.11 -32.96
C PRO A 410 0.00 -0.04 -32.75
N ASP A 411 -1.24 -0.29 -33.20
CA ASP A 411 -2.34 0.65 -33.01
C ASP A 411 -2.74 0.78 -31.54
N LYS A 412 -2.77 -0.36 -30.82
CA LYS A 412 -3.04 -0.38 -29.38
C LYS A 412 -1.92 0.29 -28.61
N LEU A 413 -0.66 0.07 -28.99
CA LEU A 413 0.49 0.79 -28.43
C LEU A 413 0.31 2.31 -28.59
N ALA A 414 -0.04 2.77 -29.79
CA ALA A 414 -0.24 4.20 -30.06
C ALA A 414 -1.36 4.81 -29.20
N GLU A 415 -2.50 4.11 -29.07
CA GLU A 415 -3.60 4.50 -28.19
C GLU A 415 -3.15 4.64 -26.73
N MET A 416 -2.49 3.61 -26.20
CA MET A 416 -2.03 3.57 -24.81
C MET A 416 -0.98 4.65 -24.52
N LYS A 417 -0.05 4.90 -25.46
CA LYS A 417 0.94 6.00 -25.36
C LYS A 417 0.26 7.36 -25.29
N GLN A 418 -0.76 7.59 -26.11
CA GLN A 418 -1.49 8.85 -26.12
C GLN A 418 -2.22 9.08 -24.80
N ALA A 419 -2.89 8.05 -24.26
CA ALA A 419 -3.59 8.11 -22.98
C ALA A 419 -2.61 8.40 -21.82
N LEU A 420 -1.50 7.65 -21.75
CA LEU A 420 -0.46 7.87 -20.73
C LEU A 420 0.11 9.29 -20.80
N LYS A 421 0.45 9.77 -22.00
CA LYS A 421 1.00 11.12 -22.18
C LYS A 421 0.00 12.22 -21.77
N LYS A 422 -1.27 12.06 -22.13
CA LYS A 422 -2.33 13.00 -21.74
C LYS A 422 -2.44 13.10 -20.22
N TRP A 423 -2.41 11.95 -19.53
CA TRP A 423 -2.44 11.91 -18.08
C TRP A 423 -1.20 12.56 -17.45
N GLN A 424 0.01 12.24 -17.93
CA GLN A 424 1.27 12.83 -17.44
C GLN A 424 1.24 14.36 -17.50
N VAL A 425 0.74 14.93 -18.60
CA VAL A 425 0.57 16.38 -18.74
C VAL A 425 -0.48 16.91 -17.76
N ALA A 426 -1.62 16.24 -17.62
CA ALA A 426 -2.69 16.67 -16.73
C ALA A 426 -2.34 16.60 -15.24
N THR A 427 -1.38 15.75 -14.84
CA THR A 427 -0.90 15.61 -13.46
C THR A 427 0.40 16.37 -13.18
N ASN A 428 1.00 17.02 -14.19
CA ASN A 428 2.35 17.58 -14.10
C ASN A 428 3.38 16.56 -13.62
N ALA A 429 3.30 15.33 -14.13
CA ALA A 429 4.24 14.27 -13.81
C ALA A 429 5.69 14.70 -14.11
N GLN A 430 6.58 14.50 -13.14
CA GLN A 430 7.97 14.94 -13.24
C GLN A 430 8.83 13.82 -13.84
N ASN A 431 9.62 14.13 -14.87
CA ASN A 431 10.46 13.13 -15.53
C ASN A 431 11.94 13.36 -15.23
N PRO A 432 12.75 12.29 -15.20
CA PRO A 432 14.19 12.41 -15.07
C PRO A 432 14.82 13.12 -16.29
N VAL A 433 16.04 13.63 -16.12
CA VAL A 433 16.83 14.33 -17.15
C VAL A 433 18.22 13.70 -17.29
N PRO A 434 18.91 13.81 -18.44
CA PRO A 434 20.26 13.26 -18.59
C PRO A 434 21.21 13.69 -17.47
N ASN A 435 21.94 12.74 -16.88
CA ASN A 435 22.85 13.03 -15.77
C ASN A 435 24.22 13.51 -16.29
N PRO A 436 24.66 14.74 -16.01
CA PRO A 436 26.00 15.20 -16.37
C PRO A 436 27.11 14.43 -15.65
N ASP A 437 26.81 13.79 -14.52
CA ASP A 437 27.76 13.04 -13.69
C ASP A 437 27.65 11.52 -13.88
N PHE A 438 27.08 11.06 -15.01
CA PHE A 438 26.97 9.62 -15.30
C PHE A 438 28.35 8.95 -15.29
N ASP A 439 28.51 7.94 -14.44
CA ASP A 439 29.71 7.10 -14.36
C ASP A 439 29.30 5.63 -14.40
N PRO A 440 29.56 4.91 -15.51
CA PRO A 440 29.14 3.52 -15.66
C PRO A 440 29.78 2.58 -14.62
N ALA A 441 30.94 2.94 -14.05
CA ALA A 441 31.57 2.15 -13.00
C ALA A 441 30.91 2.32 -11.63
N LYS A 442 30.15 3.40 -11.43
CA LYS A 442 29.54 3.78 -10.15
C LYS A 442 28.02 3.89 -10.19
N ARG A 443 27.39 3.62 -11.33
CA ARG A 443 25.94 3.82 -11.54
C ARG A 443 25.04 3.16 -10.49
N TYR A 444 25.48 2.06 -9.87
CA TYR A 444 24.71 1.34 -8.85
C TYR A 444 25.00 1.78 -7.42
N GLU A 445 25.88 2.76 -7.19
CA GLU A 445 26.15 3.29 -5.87
C GLU A 445 24.96 4.08 -5.32
N TRP A 446 24.54 3.74 -4.10
CA TRP A 446 23.52 4.47 -3.37
C TRP A 446 24.14 5.66 -2.63
N GLY A 447 23.56 6.84 -2.80
CA GLY A 447 23.94 8.06 -2.11
C GLY A 447 22.90 8.51 -1.09
N THR A 448 23.25 9.54 -0.32
CA THR A 448 22.26 10.26 0.48
C THR A 448 21.50 11.21 -0.44
N ASN A 449 20.16 11.22 -0.32
CA ASN A 449 19.34 12.18 -1.06
C ASN A 449 19.73 13.61 -0.66
N PRO A 450 20.26 14.44 -1.58
CA PRO A 450 20.75 15.78 -1.25
C PRO A 450 19.64 16.78 -0.92
N PHE A 451 18.38 16.37 -1.06
CA PHE A 451 17.17 17.19 -0.77
C PHE A 451 16.46 16.77 0.52
N ARG A 452 17.09 15.92 1.34
CA ARG A 452 16.59 15.48 2.64
C ARG A 452 16.74 16.55 3.73
#